data_AF-A0A7X8B7J3-F1
#
_entry.id   AF-A0A7X8B7J3-F1
#
_cell.length_a   1.000
_cell.length_b   1.000
_cell.length_c   1.000
_cell.angle_alpha   90.00
_cell.angle_beta   90.00
_cell.angle_gamma   90.00
#
_symmetry.space_group_name_H-M   'P 1'
#
loop_
_entity.id
_entity.type
_entity.pdbx_description
1 polymer ?
#
loop_
_entity_poly.entity_id
_entity_poly.type
_entity_poly.pdbx_seq_one_letter_code
_entity_poly.pdbx_strand_id
1 'polypeptide(L)' 'MDRIIEERQVSHHQVAIIEELMDEGVGYALMVDGVRIAENEPLDNRPTNDEILDILSTHGFL' A
#
# COMPACT_ATOMS: atom_id res chain seq x y z
N MET A 1 3.44 12.64 -8.22
CA MET A 1 4.30 13.13 -7.11
C MET A 1 3.89 12.31 -5.93
N ASP A 2 4.77 11.43 -5.45
CA ASP A 2 4.35 10.35 -4.55
C ASP A 2 4.50 10.82 -3.11
N ARG A 3 3.46 10.56 -2.32
CA ARG A 3 3.40 11.01 -0.94
C ARG A 3 2.93 9.88 -0.06
N ILE A 4 3.66 9.62 1.03
CA ILE A 4 3.13 8.79 2.11
C ILE A 4 2.00 9.57 2.79
N ILE A 5 0.78 9.02 2.71
CA ILE A 5 -0.41 9.62 3.34
C ILE A 5 -0.69 9.00 4.70
N GLU A 6 -0.18 7.80 4.95
CA GLU A 6 -0.38 7.08 6.19
C GLU A 6 0.69 6.02 6.42
N GLU A 7 1.07 5.81 7.69
CA GLU A 7 1.91 4.70 8.13
C GLU A 7 1.24 3.99 9.31
N ARG A 8 1.29 2.66 9.30
CA ARG A 8 0.69 1.79 10.30
C ARG A 8 1.61 0.60 10.59
N GLN A 9 1.51 0.05 11.79
CA GLN A 9 2.04 -1.29 12.07
C GLN A 9 0.95 -2.33 11.93
N VAL A 10 1.23 -3.38 11.15
CA VAL A 10 0.32 -4.51 10.92
C VAL A 10 1.12 -5.79 11.04
N SER A 11 0.75 -6.68 11.97
CA SER A 11 1.38 -7.99 12.17
C SER A 11 2.91 -7.98 12.15
N HIS A 12 3.52 -7.05 12.89
CA HIS A 12 4.98 -6.82 12.97
C HIS A 12 5.65 -6.15 11.77
N HIS A 13 4.92 -5.89 10.69
CA HIS A 13 5.40 -5.17 9.52
C HIS A 13 5.01 -3.69 9.57
N GLN A 14 5.91 -2.81 9.14
CA GLN A 14 5.61 -1.40 8.92
C GLN A 14 4.98 -1.25 7.53
N VAL A 15 3.72 -0.84 7.48
CA VAL A 15 2.97 -0.62 6.25
C VAL A 15 2.77 0.88 6.05
N ALA A 16 3.24 1.41 4.93
CA ALA A 16 2.99 2.77 4.48
C ALA A 16 2.07 2.76 3.25
N ILE A 17 1.06 3.62 3.28
CA ILE A 17 0.17 3.88 2.15
C ILE A 17 0.70 5.12 1.42
N ILE A 18 1.01 4.92 0.15
CA ILE A 18 1.54 5.96 -0.74
C ILE A 18 0.41 6.38 -1.66
N GLU A 19 0.16 7.67 -1.72
CA GLU A 19 -0.73 8.30 -2.69
C GLU A 19 0.09 8.73 -3.90
N GLU A 20 -0.35 8.28 -5.07
CA GLU A 20 0.29 8.54 -6.37
C GLU A 20 -0.67 9.37 -7.23
N LEU A 21 -0.23 10.57 -7.60
CA LEU A 21 -0.98 11.40 -8.55
C LEU A 21 -0.80 10.85 -9.97
N MET A 22 -1.90 10.42 -10.57
CA MET A 22 -1.98 9.89 -11.94
C MET A 22 -2.68 10.89 -12.86
N ASP A 23 -2.55 10.71 -14.18
CA ASP A 23 -3.21 11.57 -15.18
C ASP A 23 -4.75 11.56 -15.03
N GLU A 24 -5.32 10.43 -14.62
CA GLU A 24 -6.77 10.24 -14.45
C GLU A 24 -7.25 10.32 -12.99
N GLY A 25 -6.39 10.72 -12.04
CA GLY A 25 -6.79 10.90 -10.65
C GLY A 25 -5.70 10.58 -9.64
N VAL A 26 -6.08 9.80 -8.62
CA VAL A 26 -5.21 9.45 -7.50
C VAL A 26 -5.23 7.93 -7.35
N GLY A 27 -4.04 7.33 -7.38
CA GLY A 27 -3.82 5.92 -7.10
C GLY A 27 -3.18 5.73 -5.73
N TYR A 28 -3.21 4.50 -5.23
CA TYR A 28 -2.60 4.15 -3.94
C TYR A 28 -1.69 2.94 -4.08
N ALA A 29 -0.48 3.04 -3.56
CA ALA A 29 0.46 1.93 -3.46
C ALA A 29 0.73 1.60 -1.99
N LEU A 30 1.19 0.37 -1.75
CA LEU A 30 1.59 -0.08 -0.43
C LEU A 30 3.10 -0.27 -0.38
N MET A 31 3.69 0.10 0.74
CA MET A 31 5.08 -0.20 1.06
C MET A 31 5.13 -0.91 2.40
N VAL A 32 5.77 -2.07 2.44
CA VAL A 32 5.84 -2.94 3.60
C VAL A 32 7.31 -3.16 3.94
N ASP A 33 7.71 -2.75 5.13
CA ASP A 33 9.12 -2.74 5.59
C ASP A 33 10.10 -2.08 4.59
N GLY A 34 9.63 -1.02 3.92
CA GLY A 34 10.40 -0.32 2.89
C GLY A 34 10.39 -0.98 1.51
N VAL A 35 9.69 -2.11 1.34
CA VAL A 35 9.51 -2.79 0.05
C VAL A 35 8.16 -2.43 -0.53
N ARG A 36 8.13 -1.92 -1.76
CA ARG A 36 6.86 -1.62 -2.45
C ARG A 36 6.17 -2.92 -2.86
N ILE A 37 4.89 -3.05 -2.51
CA ILE A 37 4.03 -4.18 -2.83
C ILE A 37 2.90 -3.65 -3.72
N ALA A 38 2.62 -4.34 -4.83
CA ALA A 38 1.88 -3.83 -6.00
C ALA A 38 2.68 -2.86 -6.88
N GLU A 39 3.75 -3.37 -7.52
CA GLU A 39 4.57 -2.60 -8.46
C GLU A 39 3.88 -2.33 -9.81
N ASN A 40 2.85 -3.11 -10.18
CA ASN A 40 2.31 -3.09 -11.55
C ASN A 40 1.09 -2.18 -11.74
N GLU A 41 0.22 -2.05 -10.76
CA GLU A 41 -0.97 -1.18 -10.83
C GLU A 41 -1.26 -0.58 -9.45
N PRO A 42 -1.31 0.76 -9.33
CA PRO A 42 -1.78 1.40 -8.11
C PRO A 42 -3.27 1.09 -7.89
N LEU A 43 -3.66 0.96 -6.63
CA LEU A 43 -5.04 0.76 -6.23
C LEU A 43 -5.86 2.03 -6.54
N ASP A 44 -7.05 1.86 -7.10
CA ASP A 44 -7.95 3.00 -7.38
C ASP A 44 -8.48 3.67 -6.11
N ASN A 45 -8.50 2.95 -5.01
CA ASN A 45 -9.02 3.41 -3.72
C ASN A 45 -7.98 3.20 -2.63
N ARG A 46 -8.10 4.01 -1.58
CA ARG A 46 -7.26 3.89 -0.39
C ARG A 46 -7.53 2.52 0.26
N PRO A 47 -6.49 1.67 0.45
CA PRO A 47 -6.67 0.33 0.96
C PRO A 47 -7.17 0.34 2.41
N THR A 48 -8.14 -0.51 2.68
CA THR A 48 -8.66 -0.80 4.02
C THR A 48 -7.73 -1.75 4.78
N ASN A 49 -7.93 -1.88 6.10
CA ASN A 49 -7.12 -2.80 6.90
C ASN A 49 -7.25 -4.26 6.44
N ASP A 50 -8.45 -4.70 6.04
CA ASP A 50 -8.67 -6.07 5.56
C ASP A 50 -7.94 -6.30 4.23
N GLU A 51 -8.00 -5.34 3.30
CA GLU A 51 -7.25 -5.41 2.03
C GLU A 51 -5.73 -5.42 2.26
N ILE A 52 -5.23 -4.64 3.21
CA ILE A 52 -3.81 -4.67 3.59
C ILE A 52 -3.44 -6.06 4.12
N LEU A 53 -4.25 -6.65 4.98
CA LEU A 53 -4.01 -8.01 5.50
C LEU A 53 -4.02 -9.04 4.35
N ASP A 54 -4.98 -8.98 3.44
CA ASP A 54 -5.05 -9.88 2.30
C ASP A 54 -3.83 -9.74 1.37
N ILE A 55 -3.38 -8.51 1.11
CA ILE A 55 -2.17 -8.23 0.32
C ILE A 55 -0.93 -8.78 1.01
N LEU A 56 -0.78 -8.54 2.31
CA LEU A 56 0.33 -9.06 3.11
C LEU A 56 0.35 -10.59 3.08
N SER A 57 -0.80 -11.25 3.26
CA SER A 57 -0.92 -12.71 3.19
C SER A 57 -0.56 -13.24 1.80
N THR A 58 -1.04 -12.60 0.74
CA THR A 58 -0.75 -12.99 -0.64
C THR A 58 0.74 -12.92 -0.97
N HIS A 59 1.46 -11.96 -0.37
CA HIS A 59 2.89 -11.77 -0.59
C HIS A 59 3.79 -12.45 0.45
N GLY A 60 3.21 -13.24 1.38
CA GLY A 60 3.96 -14.02 2.38
C GLY A 60 4.50 -13.22 3.57
N PHE A 61 3.90 -12.07 3.87
CA PHE A 61 4.18 -11.26 5.06
C PHE A 61 3.27 -11.63 6.26
N LEU A 62 2.34 -12.58 6.09
CA LEU A 62 1.48 -13.15 7.15
C LEU A 62 1.56 -14.67 7.19
#